data_AF-A0A2V7ZHP1-F1
#
_entry.id   AF-A0A2V7ZHP1-F1
#
_cell.length_a   1.000
_cell.length_b   1.000
_cell.length_c   1.000
_cell.angle_alpha   90.00
_cell.angle_beta   90.00
_cell.angle_gamma   90.00
#
_symmetry.space_group_name_H-M   'P 1'
#
loop_
_entity.id
_entity.type
_entity.pdbx_description
1 polymer ?
#
loop_
_entity_poly.entity_id
_entity_poly.type
_entity_poly.pdbx_seq_one_letter_code
_entity_poly.pdbx_strand_id
1 'polypeptide(L)'
;MQHTVQSVAGLKGSLNEYELDLLRQRSVEARRAKARRGELLVSAAVGYLKTDAPHVEKDPDRRIQEAIGLVFRKCVELGTVRQTLWWFLEHGLQLPVRTASSEITWRRPSYGMLYRILSSPVYGGAYAYGKSERTVHYEQGEPRVIARRKPREQWLVLIPNAHEGYVSWEEFERIQQMMAANVRGRGRVGAATRGPALLAGLLRCRRCGRRLTVWYTGATHDVLRYACHRGALDNGDPRCISFGGLVVDAAMAKEVLRVVQPAAIDAAVVANEDASRQQDDVLQAWTRELEAARYAAQRAQKQYDAADPENRLVADELERRWNHALQRVHEIEGRIDQHRHNHHDVATPTREEFAGLAADLEAVWHGPHADVRVKKRLVRTVIHEVVVDVDAAAGEVILIIHWKGGVHTELRVPRRRRGQNSAQTPKDVIAAVRVLAHICSDDLLASTLNRNGLLTGRGNRWTRERVTALRTHHEIPCHDRDRRESEGWMNLTEAAHRLGISARTLRLAVERGEIEAEHPFAEGPWVFNRHVLETEIAATFVARVKRRTQEVAIPDAHQPTLGVSGHSRT
;
A
#
# COMPACT_ATOMS: atom_id res chain seq x y z
N MET A 1 24.11 -65.96 52.01
CA MET A 1 24.57 -64.62 52.41
C MET A 1 24.93 -63.68 51.24
N GLN A 2 25.36 -64.16 50.06
CA GLN A 2 25.65 -63.27 48.91
C GLN A 2 24.41 -62.63 48.26
N HIS A 3 23.27 -63.33 48.21
CA HIS A 3 22.02 -62.77 47.64
C HIS A 3 21.46 -61.58 48.44
N THR A 4 21.59 -61.57 49.76
CA THR A 4 21.07 -60.50 50.63
C THR A 4 21.89 -59.21 50.50
N VAL A 5 23.19 -59.30 50.22
CA VAL A 5 24.08 -58.13 50.06
C VAL A 5 23.83 -57.41 48.72
N GLN A 6 23.55 -58.15 47.65
CA GLN A 6 23.16 -57.56 46.35
C GLN A 6 21.81 -56.85 46.41
N SER A 7 20.83 -57.42 47.13
CA SER A 7 19.51 -56.80 47.33
C SER A 7 19.59 -55.51 48.16
N VAL A 8 20.42 -55.49 49.20
CA VAL A 8 20.62 -54.29 50.05
C VAL A 8 21.39 -53.19 49.31
N ALA A 9 22.36 -53.55 48.46
CA ALA A 9 23.05 -52.58 47.59
C ALA A 9 22.12 -51.98 46.53
N GLY A 10 21.23 -52.79 45.93
CA GLY A 10 20.19 -52.32 45.00
C GLY A 10 19.18 -51.37 45.67
N LEU A 11 18.74 -51.68 46.89
CA LEU A 11 17.86 -50.82 47.68
C LEU A 11 18.52 -49.49 48.09
N LYS A 12 19.82 -49.50 48.42
CA LYS A 12 20.57 -48.25 48.67
C LYS A 12 20.74 -47.40 47.40
N GLY A 13 20.92 -48.06 46.25
CA GLY A 13 20.97 -47.39 44.95
C GLY A 13 19.66 -46.67 44.62
N SER A 14 18.52 -47.36 44.76
CA SER A 14 17.20 -46.76 44.50
C SER A 14 16.82 -45.67 45.51
N LEU A 15 17.22 -45.80 46.78
CA LEU A 15 17.01 -44.77 47.79
C LEU A 15 17.82 -43.49 47.47
N ASN A 16 19.06 -43.65 47.01
CA ASN A 16 19.91 -42.53 46.60
C ASN A 16 19.38 -41.83 45.32
N GLU A 17 18.87 -42.60 44.35
CA GLU A 17 18.19 -42.03 43.17
C GLU A 17 16.94 -41.24 43.58
N TYR A 18 16.12 -41.78 44.50
CA TYR A 18 14.95 -41.09 45.03
C TYR A 18 15.31 -39.80 45.79
N GLU A 19 16.36 -39.83 46.61
CA GLU A 19 16.86 -38.64 47.31
C GLU A 19 17.37 -37.56 46.33
N LEU A 20 18.10 -37.97 45.29
CA LEU A 20 18.54 -37.07 44.23
C LEU A 20 17.36 -36.44 43.49
N ASP A 21 16.32 -37.21 43.20
CA ASP A 21 15.10 -36.69 42.55
C ASP A 21 14.32 -35.74 43.46
N LEU A 22 14.24 -36.02 44.77
CA LEU A 22 13.63 -35.10 45.74
C LEU A 22 14.41 -33.77 45.82
N LEU A 23 15.75 -33.82 45.85
CA LEU A 23 16.60 -32.62 45.83
C LEU A 23 16.44 -31.82 44.53
N ARG A 24 16.37 -32.51 43.38
CA ARG A 24 16.09 -31.88 42.08
C ARG A 24 14.71 -31.21 42.10
N GLN A 25 13.69 -31.87 42.61
CA GLN A 25 12.34 -31.31 42.71
C GLN A 25 12.32 -30.05 43.57
N ARG A 26 12.89 -30.11 44.78
CA ARG A 26 12.98 -28.94 45.69
C ARG A 26 13.76 -27.79 45.05
N SER A 27 14.86 -28.07 44.36
CA SER A 27 15.64 -27.06 43.65
C SER A 27 14.84 -26.39 42.51
N VAL A 28 14.06 -27.18 41.76
CA VAL A 28 13.17 -26.67 40.72
C VAL A 28 12.04 -25.82 41.30
N GLU A 29 11.42 -26.26 42.39
CA GLU A 29 10.37 -25.51 43.09
C GLU A 29 10.89 -24.20 43.70
N ALA A 30 12.05 -24.23 44.35
CA ALA A 30 12.71 -23.03 44.87
C ALA A 30 13.03 -22.03 43.75
N ARG A 31 13.50 -22.52 42.59
CA ARG A 31 13.73 -21.70 41.40
C ARG A 31 12.43 -21.09 40.87
N ARG A 32 11.34 -21.86 40.81
CA ARG A 32 10.01 -21.36 40.40
C ARG A 32 9.46 -20.33 41.37
N ALA A 33 9.63 -20.52 42.68
CA ALA A 33 9.23 -19.55 43.70
C ALA A 33 10.02 -18.24 43.58
N LYS A 34 11.35 -18.32 43.40
CA LYS A 34 12.19 -17.13 43.16
C LYS A 34 11.81 -16.41 41.86
N ALA A 35 11.46 -17.15 40.81
CA ALA A 35 10.98 -16.57 39.56
C ALA A 35 9.64 -15.85 39.73
N ARG A 36 8.69 -16.40 40.50
CA ARG A 36 7.38 -15.77 40.75
C ARG A 36 7.49 -14.43 41.46
N ARG A 37 8.51 -14.25 42.30
CA ARG A 37 8.82 -12.97 42.94
C ARG A 37 9.62 -12.00 42.06
N GLY A 38 9.99 -12.40 40.84
CA GLY A 38 10.83 -11.58 39.95
C GLY A 38 12.33 -11.63 40.26
N GLU A 39 12.74 -12.39 41.27
CA GLU A 39 14.10 -12.32 41.82
C GLU A 39 15.14 -13.16 41.05
N LEU A 40 14.69 -14.00 40.12
CA LEU A 40 15.56 -14.95 39.43
C LEU A 40 16.11 -14.34 38.13
N LEU A 41 17.35 -13.83 38.21
CA LEU A 41 18.09 -13.26 37.07
C LEU A 41 19.16 -14.23 36.54
N VAL A 42 18.84 -14.99 35.48
CA VAL A 42 19.76 -15.96 34.86
C VAL A 42 20.90 -15.26 34.10
N SER A 43 20.56 -14.31 33.22
CA SER A 43 21.52 -13.47 32.49
C SER A 43 20.90 -12.11 32.21
N ALA A 44 21.73 -11.06 32.16
CA ALA A 44 21.27 -9.75 31.70
C ALA A 44 21.20 -9.73 30.17
N ALA A 45 20.14 -9.10 29.64
CA ALA A 45 20.04 -8.85 28.21
C ALA A 45 21.07 -7.78 27.79
N VAL A 46 21.37 -7.68 26.50
CA VAL A 46 22.23 -6.60 25.98
C VAL A 46 21.58 -5.26 26.30
N GLY A 47 22.36 -4.30 26.81
CA GLY A 47 21.86 -3.01 27.28
C GLY A 47 21.48 -2.98 28.77
N TYR A 48 21.58 -4.12 29.47
CA TYR A 48 21.35 -4.18 30.90
C TYR A 48 22.55 -4.77 31.64
N LEU A 49 22.75 -4.32 32.87
CA LEU A 49 23.66 -4.88 33.86
C LEU A 49 22.86 -5.50 35.00
N LYS A 50 23.42 -6.56 35.61
CA LYS A 50 22.88 -7.11 36.85
C LYS A 50 23.43 -6.29 38.01
N THR A 51 22.55 -5.81 38.88
CA THR A 51 22.92 -5.23 40.16
C THR A 51 23.07 -6.32 41.23
N ASP A 52 23.56 -5.95 42.42
CA ASP A 52 23.62 -6.83 43.59
C ASP A 52 22.22 -7.16 44.14
N ALA A 53 21.27 -6.23 43.98
CA ALA A 53 19.85 -6.49 44.13
C ALA A 53 19.34 -7.33 42.94
N PRO A 54 18.22 -8.08 43.07
CA PRO A 54 17.66 -8.87 41.98
C PRO A 54 16.94 -7.99 40.94
N HIS A 55 17.59 -6.90 40.53
CA HIS A 55 17.15 -5.92 39.57
C HIS A 55 18.10 -5.88 38.37
N VAL A 56 17.62 -5.27 37.28
CA VAL A 56 18.44 -4.98 36.11
C VAL A 56 18.39 -3.49 35.86
N GLU A 57 19.56 -2.89 35.68
CA GLU A 57 19.71 -1.47 35.35
C GLU A 57 20.24 -1.33 33.93
N LYS A 58 19.91 -0.22 33.29
CA LYS A 58 20.44 0.09 31.95
C LYS A 58 21.96 0.23 32.02
N ASP A 59 22.63 -0.24 30.97
CA ASP A 59 24.08 -0.08 30.84
C ASP A 59 24.43 1.43 30.86
N PRO A 60 25.37 1.90 31.71
CA PRO A 60 25.72 3.31 31.82
C PRO A 60 26.32 3.88 30.51
N ASP A 61 26.80 3.04 29.60
CA ASP A 61 27.27 3.48 28.29
C ASP A 61 26.09 4.01 27.45
N ARG A 62 26.05 5.33 27.28
CA ARG A 62 25.06 6.03 26.47
C ARG A 62 25.02 5.54 25.02
N ARG A 63 26.16 5.12 24.45
CA ARG A 63 26.20 4.61 23.07
C ARG A 63 25.37 3.32 22.94
N ILE A 64 25.46 2.44 23.93
CA ILE A 64 24.66 1.20 24.00
C ILE A 64 23.19 1.54 24.16
N GLN A 65 22.88 2.45 25.09
CA GLN A 65 21.50 2.81 25.35
C GLN A 65 20.80 3.36 24.11
N GLU A 66 21.47 4.30 23.45
CA GLU A 66 20.98 4.97 22.26
C GLU A 66 20.88 4.04 21.06
N ALA A 67 21.84 3.13 20.86
CA ALA A 67 21.77 2.14 19.79
C ALA A 67 20.55 1.22 19.95
N ILE A 68 20.23 0.79 21.18
CA ILE A 68 19.06 -0.04 21.45
C ILE A 68 17.77 0.76 21.30
N GLY A 69 17.72 1.98 21.84
CA GLY A 69 16.58 2.89 21.67
C GLY A 69 16.28 3.16 20.19
N LEU A 70 17.32 3.38 19.38
CA LEU A 70 17.21 3.59 17.94
C LEU A 70 16.57 2.39 17.21
N VAL A 71 16.85 1.15 17.63
CA VAL A 71 16.19 -0.05 17.06
C VAL A 71 14.68 0.02 17.24
N PHE A 72 14.20 0.42 18.42
CA PHE A 72 12.76 0.55 18.67
C PHE A 72 12.14 1.69 17.85
N ARG A 73 12.75 2.88 17.89
CA ARG A 73 12.28 4.05 17.10
C ARG A 73 12.16 3.71 15.62
N LYS A 74 13.22 3.15 15.02
CA LYS A 74 13.23 2.77 13.59
C LYS A 74 12.31 1.59 13.28
N CYS A 75 12.01 0.72 14.24
CA CYS A 75 11.03 -0.35 14.02
C CYS A 75 9.61 0.21 13.93
N VAL A 76 9.26 1.15 14.81
CA VAL A 76 7.96 1.85 14.77
C VAL A 76 7.82 2.64 13.46
N GLU A 77 8.86 3.38 13.07
CA GLU A 77 8.88 4.18 11.84
C GLU A 77 8.74 3.33 10.56
N LEU A 78 9.56 2.27 10.42
CA LEU A 78 9.61 1.47 9.20
C LEU A 78 8.57 0.34 9.16
N GLY A 79 7.99 0.00 10.31
CA GLY A 79 6.88 -0.93 10.47
C GLY A 79 7.24 -2.41 10.34
N THR A 80 8.50 -2.78 10.03
CA THR A 80 8.93 -4.19 9.95
C THR A 80 10.37 -4.38 10.39
N VAL A 81 10.66 -5.49 11.10
CA VAL A 81 12.02 -5.86 11.55
C VAL A 81 13.00 -5.95 10.38
N ARG A 82 12.54 -6.44 9.22
CA ARG A 82 13.40 -6.55 8.05
C ARG A 82 13.79 -5.16 7.54
N GLN A 83 12.85 -4.23 7.35
CA GLN A 83 13.20 -2.88 6.90
C GLN A 83 14.14 -2.18 7.88
N THR A 84 13.94 -2.34 9.19
CA THR A 84 14.87 -1.83 10.21
C THR A 84 16.28 -2.39 10.02
N LEU A 85 16.43 -3.69 9.77
CA LEU A 85 17.75 -4.27 9.45
C LEU A 85 18.38 -3.62 8.20
N TRP A 86 17.63 -3.46 7.11
CA TRP A 86 18.16 -2.86 5.89
C TRP A 86 18.63 -1.43 6.12
N TRP A 87 17.85 -0.64 6.87
CA TRP A 87 18.24 0.73 7.23
C TRP A 87 19.55 0.78 8.02
N PHE A 88 19.72 -0.07 9.03
CA PHE A 88 20.98 -0.15 9.77
C PHE A 88 22.17 -0.57 8.88
N LEU A 89 21.93 -1.47 7.92
CA LEU A 89 22.96 -1.94 7.01
C LEU A 89 23.36 -0.88 5.97
N GLU A 90 22.40 -0.13 5.46
CA GLU A 90 22.60 0.97 4.51
C GLU A 90 23.46 2.08 5.12
N HIS A 91 23.20 2.42 6.38
CA HIS A 91 23.96 3.43 7.12
C HIS A 91 25.20 2.86 7.83
N GLY A 92 25.54 1.59 7.59
CA GLY A 92 26.71 0.92 8.17
C GLY A 92 26.79 1.02 9.70
N LEU A 93 25.65 0.98 10.39
CA LEU A 93 25.53 1.09 11.83
C LEU A 93 25.70 -0.27 12.50
N GLN A 94 26.40 -0.30 13.62
CA GLN A 94 26.65 -1.53 14.40
C GLN A 94 25.74 -1.61 15.62
N LEU A 95 25.52 -2.82 16.14
CA LEU A 95 24.78 -3.06 17.37
C LEU A 95 25.66 -3.75 18.42
N PRO A 96 25.43 -3.46 19.71
CA PRO A 96 26.15 -4.11 20.79
C PRO A 96 25.72 -5.57 20.92
N VAL A 97 26.68 -6.44 21.21
CA VAL A 97 26.49 -7.87 21.46
C VAL A 97 27.30 -8.26 22.69
N ARG A 98 26.62 -8.83 23.68
CA ARG A 98 27.27 -9.40 24.86
C ARG A 98 27.80 -10.79 24.52
N THR A 99 29.11 -10.98 24.68
CA THR A 99 29.80 -12.27 24.49
C THR A 99 29.60 -13.18 25.70
N ALA A 100 30.04 -14.44 25.60
CA ALA A 100 30.05 -15.37 26.73
C ALA A 100 30.98 -14.90 27.86
N SER A 101 32.05 -14.17 27.53
CA SER A 101 32.95 -13.49 28.49
C SER A 101 32.32 -12.28 29.19
N SER A 102 31.04 -11.98 28.91
CA SER A 102 30.32 -10.80 29.42
C SER A 102 30.84 -9.44 28.93
N GLU A 103 31.74 -9.44 27.95
CA GLU A 103 32.23 -8.24 27.27
C GLU A 103 31.25 -7.81 26.16
N ILE A 104 31.24 -6.50 25.88
CA ILE A 104 30.36 -5.93 24.87
C ILE A 104 31.18 -5.68 23.60
N THR A 105 30.74 -6.29 22.50
CA THR A 105 31.37 -6.15 21.19
C THR A 105 30.38 -5.54 20.20
N TRP A 106 30.84 -4.64 19.34
CA TRP A 106 30.01 -4.02 18.31
C TRP A 106 30.08 -4.87 17.04
N ARG A 107 28.94 -5.34 16.55
CA ARG A 107 28.87 -6.22 15.39
C ARG A 107 27.86 -5.72 14.37
N ARG A 108 28.05 -6.14 13.12
CA ARG A 108 27.08 -5.94 12.04
C ARG A 108 25.73 -6.54 12.46
N PRO A 109 24.62 -5.77 12.34
CA PRO A 109 23.30 -6.25 12.75
C PRO A 109 22.83 -7.42 11.90
N SER A 110 22.06 -8.32 12.52
CA SER A 110 21.42 -9.45 11.86
C SER A 110 19.94 -9.52 12.20
N TYR A 111 19.14 -10.15 11.34
CA TYR A 111 17.70 -10.27 11.57
C TYR A 111 17.38 -10.92 12.93
N GLY A 112 18.10 -11.99 13.28
CA GLY A 112 17.92 -12.68 14.55
C GLY A 112 18.24 -11.81 15.77
N MET A 113 19.21 -10.90 15.65
CA MET A 113 19.57 -9.94 16.69
C MET A 113 18.44 -8.92 16.91
N LEU A 114 18.01 -8.22 15.84
CA LEU A 114 16.92 -7.24 15.94
C LEU A 114 15.63 -7.91 16.41
N TYR A 115 15.28 -9.07 15.86
CA TYR A 115 14.08 -9.80 16.26
C TYR A 115 14.12 -10.16 17.76
N ARG A 116 15.28 -10.57 18.29
CA ARG A 116 15.43 -10.88 19.72
C ARG A 116 15.28 -9.65 20.61
N ILE A 117 15.83 -8.51 20.20
CA ILE A 117 15.66 -7.23 20.92
C ILE A 117 14.18 -6.85 20.91
N LEU A 118 13.57 -6.78 19.73
CA LEU A 118 12.19 -6.33 19.55
C LEU A 118 11.15 -7.28 20.13
N SER A 119 11.43 -8.59 20.28
CA SER A 119 10.49 -9.57 20.85
C SER A 119 10.69 -9.83 22.35
N SER A 120 11.77 -9.30 22.95
CA SER A 120 12.06 -9.57 24.36
C SER A 120 11.34 -8.56 25.27
N PRO A 121 10.45 -9.03 26.18
CA PRO A 121 9.67 -8.15 27.07
C PRO A 121 10.55 -7.35 28.06
N VAL A 122 11.81 -7.75 28.23
CA VAL A 122 12.78 -7.05 29.08
C VAL A 122 13.01 -5.62 28.58
N TYR A 123 12.94 -5.36 27.28
CA TYR A 123 13.11 -4.01 26.75
C TYR A 123 11.88 -3.12 26.97
N GLY A 124 10.71 -3.70 27.23
CA GLY A 124 9.50 -3.00 27.67
C GLY A 124 9.37 -2.90 29.20
N GLY A 125 10.44 -3.15 29.96
CA GLY A 125 10.44 -3.07 31.41
C GLY A 125 9.77 -4.26 32.12
N ALA A 126 9.50 -5.36 31.42
CA ALA A 126 8.81 -6.51 32.02
C ALA A 126 9.75 -7.68 32.33
N TYR A 127 9.61 -8.22 33.55
CA TYR A 127 10.23 -9.48 33.95
C TYR A 127 9.42 -10.65 33.39
N ALA A 128 10.08 -11.63 32.78
CA ALA A 128 9.39 -12.79 32.23
C ALA A 128 10.22 -14.07 32.33
N TYR A 129 9.62 -15.13 32.86
CA TYR A 129 10.25 -16.43 33.09
C TYR A 129 9.38 -17.60 32.58
N GLY A 130 10.01 -18.73 32.25
CA GLY A 130 9.31 -19.92 31.77
C GLY A 130 8.84 -19.85 30.31
N LYS A 131 9.53 -19.08 29.47
CA LYS A 131 9.17 -18.84 28.07
C LYS A 131 9.35 -20.03 27.13
N SER A 132 10.03 -21.09 27.58
CA SER A 132 10.33 -22.29 26.78
C SER A 132 10.04 -23.55 27.60
N GLU A 133 9.61 -24.60 26.91
CA GLU A 133 9.47 -25.95 27.42
C GLU A 133 10.51 -26.86 26.77
N ARG A 134 10.96 -27.86 27.51
CA ARG A 134 11.73 -28.97 26.95
C ARG A 134 10.89 -30.23 27.09
N THR A 135 10.50 -30.82 25.97
CA THR A 135 9.81 -32.12 25.95
C THR A 135 10.78 -33.17 25.43
N VAL A 136 10.81 -34.33 26.09
CA VAL A 136 11.57 -35.49 25.62
C VAL A 136 10.64 -36.29 24.72
N HIS A 137 11.02 -36.43 23.45
CA HIS A 137 10.36 -37.29 22.48
C HIS A 137 11.26 -38.47 22.17
N TYR A 138 10.70 -39.66 22.02
CA TYR A 138 11.45 -40.84 21.59
C TYR A 138 11.21 -41.05 20.10
N GLU A 139 12.25 -40.89 19.28
CA GLU A 139 12.24 -41.22 17.84
C GLU A 139 13.14 -42.43 17.63
N GLN A 140 12.62 -43.53 17.06
CA GLN A 140 13.35 -44.78 16.85
C GLN A 140 14.04 -45.35 18.11
N GLY A 141 13.45 -45.14 19.29
CA GLY A 141 14.00 -45.62 20.56
C GLY A 141 15.05 -44.70 21.20
N GLU A 142 15.49 -43.64 20.51
CA GLU A 142 16.42 -42.66 21.07
C GLU A 142 15.69 -41.44 21.68
N PRO A 143 16.03 -41.03 22.90
CA PRO A 143 15.46 -39.83 23.52
C PRO A 143 16.02 -38.57 22.85
N ARG A 144 15.15 -37.83 22.17
CA ARG A 144 15.42 -36.50 21.62
C ARG A 144 14.72 -35.43 22.45
N VAL A 145 15.51 -34.49 22.97
CA VAL A 145 14.99 -33.33 23.70
C VAL A 145 14.66 -32.21 22.71
N ILE A 146 13.38 -31.90 22.56
CA ILE A 146 12.90 -30.79 21.75
C ILE A 146 12.61 -29.61 22.68
N ALA A 147 13.22 -28.46 22.38
CA ALA A 147 12.92 -27.22 23.08
C ALA A 147 11.94 -26.38 22.26
N ARG A 148 10.76 -26.09 22.82
CA ARG A 148 9.71 -25.28 22.17
C ARG A 148 9.46 -24.00 22.95
N ARG A 149 9.24 -22.88 22.25
CA ARG A 149 8.74 -21.63 22.85
C ARG A 149 7.26 -21.74 23.20
N LYS A 150 6.91 -21.38 24.43
CA LYS A 150 5.53 -21.33 24.90
C LYS A 150 4.83 -20.06 24.41
N PRO A 151 3.52 -20.12 24.09
CA PRO A 151 2.73 -18.92 23.88
C PRO A 151 2.69 -18.11 25.18
N ARG A 152 2.45 -16.80 25.07
CA ARG A 152 2.66 -15.85 26.17
C ARG A 152 1.78 -16.15 27.37
N GLU A 153 0.58 -16.65 27.13
CA GLU A 153 -0.42 -17.02 28.13
C GLU A 153 0.02 -18.20 29.01
N GLN A 154 1.01 -18.98 28.54
CA GLN A 154 1.55 -20.15 29.24
C GLN A 154 2.92 -19.87 29.88
N TRP A 155 3.37 -18.61 29.89
CA TRP A 155 4.59 -18.25 30.60
C TRP A 155 4.36 -18.39 32.10
N LEU A 156 5.37 -18.89 32.83
CA LEU A 156 5.23 -19.11 34.27
C LEU A 156 5.04 -17.79 35.02
N VAL A 157 5.71 -16.73 34.57
CA VAL A 157 5.70 -15.41 35.20
C VAL A 157 5.84 -14.35 34.12
N LEU A 158 5.00 -13.33 34.19
CA LEU A 158 5.13 -12.07 33.46
C LEU A 158 4.73 -10.94 34.41
N ILE A 159 5.69 -10.08 34.76
CA ILE A 159 5.48 -8.92 35.63
C ILE A 159 5.84 -7.68 34.81
N PRO A 160 4.84 -6.94 34.29
CA PRO A 160 5.07 -5.66 33.63
C PRO A 160 5.66 -4.62 34.60
N ASN A 161 6.44 -3.67 34.06
CA ASN A 161 7.04 -2.56 34.83
C ASN A 161 7.87 -3.02 36.06
N ALA A 162 8.54 -4.17 35.94
CA ALA A 162 9.43 -4.69 36.97
C ALA A 162 10.75 -3.92 37.06
N HIS A 163 11.17 -3.28 35.97
CA HIS A 163 12.40 -2.49 35.86
C HIS A 163 12.27 -1.44 34.76
N GLU A 164 13.21 -0.51 34.66
CA GLU A 164 13.19 0.54 33.66
C GLU A 164 13.42 -0.01 32.24
N GLY A 165 12.40 0.07 31.38
CA GLY A 165 12.47 -0.33 29.98
C GLY A 165 13.17 0.69 29.07
N TYR A 166 13.61 0.24 27.90
CA TYR A 166 14.01 1.13 26.80
C TYR A 166 12.81 1.80 26.13
N VAL A 167 11.66 1.13 26.17
CA VAL A 167 10.34 1.64 25.77
C VAL A 167 9.35 1.34 26.87
N SER A 168 8.24 2.09 26.90
CA SER A 168 7.14 1.78 27.82
C SER A 168 6.54 0.41 27.51
N TRP A 169 5.90 -0.21 28.50
CA TRP A 169 5.24 -1.49 28.30
C TRP A 169 4.17 -1.43 27.19
N GLU A 170 3.38 -0.36 27.17
CA GLU A 170 2.34 -0.13 26.15
C GLU A 170 2.91 0.00 24.74
N GLU A 171 4.03 0.72 24.59
CA GLU A 171 4.70 0.85 23.31
C GLU A 171 5.29 -0.49 22.85
N PHE A 172 5.89 -1.25 23.77
CA PHE A 172 6.35 -2.60 23.48
C PHE A 172 5.21 -3.50 22.99
N GLU A 173 4.03 -3.43 23.60
CA GLU A 173 2.85 -4.18 23.17
C GLU A 173 2.35 -3.76 21.79
N ARG A 174 2.33 -2.45 21.49
CA ARG A 174 2.03 -1.93 20.14
C ARG A 174 2.99 -2.51 19.09
N ILE A 175 4.29 -2.58 19.40
CA ILE A 175 5.30 -3.17 18.52
C ILE A 175 5.05 -4.68 18.34
N GLN A 176 4.69 -5.41 19.40
CA GLN A 176 4.34 -6.84 19.28
C GLN A 176 3.12 -7.06 18.38
N GLN A 177 2.08 -6.23 18.51
CA GLN A 177 0.89 -6.31 17.67
C GLN A 177 1.22 -6.04 16.20
N MET A 178 2.02 -5.01 15.93
CA MET A 178 2.52 -4.70 14.59
C MET A 178 3.31 -5.87 13.99
N MET A 179 4.25 -6.45 14.75
CA MET A 179 5.02 -7.62 14.33
C MET A 179 4.11 -8.82 14.05
N ALA A 180 3.12 -9.07 14.90
CA ALA A 180 2.15 -10.14 14.71
C ALA A 180 1.28 -9.94 13.46
N ALA A 181 0.84 -8.71 13.18
CA ALA A 181 0.05 -8.36 12.00
C ALA A 181 0.83 -8.56 10.69
N ASN A 182 2.15 -8.40 10.74
CA ASN A 182 3.05 -8.60 9.61
C ASN A 182 3.25 -10.07 9.22
N VAL A 183 3.03 -11.02 10.16
CA VAL A 183 3.14 -12.46 9.89
C VAL A 183 2.05 -12.90 8.90
N ARG A 184 2.45 -13.59 7.83
CA ARG A 184 1.52 -14.19 6.87
C ARG A 184 0.76 -15.35 7.54
N GLY A 185 -0.58 -15.32 7.51
CA GLY A 185 -1.43 -16.35 8.11
C GLY A 185 -2.92 -16.13 7.89
N ARG A 186 -3.77 -17.11 8.26
CA ARG A 186 -5.24 -16.99 8.19
C ARG A 186 -5.70 -15.76 8.97
N GLY A 187 -6.54 -14.91 8.35
CA GLY A 187 -7.12 -13.73 9.00
C GLY A 187 -6.17 -12.54 9.18
N ARG A 188 -4.90 -12.62 8.76
CA ARG A 188 -3.92 -11.52 8.88
C ARG A 188 -3.70 -10.82 7.54
N VAL A 189 -3.51 -9.50 7.59
CA VAL A 189 -3.28 -8.67 6.39
C VAL A 189 -1.87 -8.91 5.84
N GLY A 190 -0.92 -9.26 6.72
CA GLY A 190 0.49 -9.49 6.39
C GLY A 190 1.24 -8.19 6.12
N ALA A 191 2.57 -8.26 6.01
CA ALA A 191 3.39 -7.08 5.70
C ALA A 191 3.06 -6.45 4.32
N ALA A 192 3.27 -5.14 4.20
CA ALA A 192 3.13 -4.43 2.92
C ALA A 192 4.26 -4.85 1.96
N THR A 193 3.92 -5.61 0.91
CA THR A 193 4.86 -6.12 -0.08
C THR A 193 4.92 -5.27 -1.34
N ARG A 194 5.98 -5.41 -2.14
CA ARG A 194 6.22 -4.64 -3.39
C ARG A 194 5.24 -4.93 -4.54
N GLY A 195 4.44 -6.00 -4.47
CA GLY A 195 3.53 -6.34 -5.57
C GLY A 195 2.48 -5.24 -5.81
N PRO A 196 1.99 -5.02 -7.03
CA PRO A 196 1.18 -3.83 -7.36
C PRO A 196 -0.21 -3.81 -6.71
N ALA A 197 -0.71 -4.95 -6.21
CA ALA A 197 -2.03 -5.06 -5.60
C ALA A 197 -2.21 -4.20 -4.34
N LEU A 198 -2.88 -3.05 -4.48
CA LEU A 198 -3.06 -2.06 -3.43
C LEU A 198 -3.89 -2.62 -2.26
N LEU A 199 -4.96 -3.34 -2.59
CA LEU A 199 -5.93 -3.88 -1.62
C LEU A 199 -5.58 -5.29 -1.11
N ALA A 200 -4.33 -5.72 -1.32
CA ALA A 200 -3.85 -7.03 -0.87
C ALA A 200 -4.04 -7.23 0.64
N GLY A 201 -4.91 -8.19 0.98
CA GLY A 201 -5.23 -8.56 2.37
C GLY A 201 -6.36 -7.76 3.01
N LEU A 202 -6.93 -6.76 2.34
CA LEU A 202 -8.03 -5.91 2.84
C LEU A 202 -9.43 -6.34 2.37
N LEU A 203 -9.51 -6.97 1.19
CA LEU A 203 -10.78 -7.34 0.59
C LEU A 203 -11.41 -8.58 1.25
N ARG A 204 -12.70 -8.50 1.59
CA ARG A 204 -13.55 -9.62 2.02
C ARG A 204 -14.71 -9.82 1.06
N CYS A 205 -15.06 -11.07 0.81
CA CYS A 205 -16.21 -11.41 -0.02
C CYS A 205 -17.51 -11.21 0.77
N ARG A 206 -18.47 -10.44 0.24
CA ARG A 206 -19.80 -10.27 0.83
C ARG A 206 -20.57 -11.59 0.92
N ARG A 207 -20.38 -12.50 -0.04
CA ARG A 207 -21.15 -13.75 -0.15
C ARG A 207 -20.74 -14.83 0.83
N CYS A 208 -19.44 -14.95 1.14
CA CYS A 208 -18.93 -16.03 1.99
C CYS A 208 -18.04 -15.56 3.16
N GLY A 209 -17.85 -14.24 3.32
CA GLY A 209 -17.04 -13.63 4.40
C GLY A 209 -15.52 -13.86 4.32
N ARG A 210 -15.05 -14.72 3.40
CA ARG A 210 -13.63 -15.06 3.24
C ARG A 210 -12.87 -13.91 2.57
N ARG A 211 -11.60 -13.74 2.96
CA ARG A 211 -10.72 -12.75 2.31
C ARG A 211 -10.37 -13.15 0.89
N LEU A 212 -10.29 -12.16 0.01
CA LEU A 212 -9.86 -12.38 -1.36
C LEU A 212 -8.34 -12.54 -1.42
N THR A 213 -7.91 -13.39 -2.33
CA THR A 213 -6.51 -13.64 -2.66
C THR A 213 -6.13 -12.88 -3.92
N VAL A 214 -4.88 -12.45 -3.98
CA VAL A 214 -4.29 -11.78 -5.14
C VAL A 214 -3.70 -12.83 -6.07
N TRP A 215 -4.05 -12.73 -7.35
CA TRP A 215 -3.50 -13.55 -8.42
C TRP A 215 -2.90 -12.63 -9.47
N TYR A 216 -1.73 -13.00 -9.96
CA TYR A 216 -1.11 -12.37 -11.11
C TYR A 216 -1.25 -13.33 -12.29
N THR A 217 -1.91 -12.86 -13.34
CA THR A 217 -2.17 -13.62 -14.57
C THR A 217 -1.49 -12.95 -15.76
N GLY A 218 -1.52 -13.57 -16.93
CA GLY A 218 -0.84 -13.06 -18.13
C GLY A 218 0.53 -13.73 -18.36
N ALA A 219 1.09 -13.58 -19.56
CA ALA A 219 2.34 -14.23 -19.95
C ALA A 219 3.53 -13.76 -19.08
N THR A 220 3.49 -12.51 -18.63
CA THR A 220 4.53 -11.88 -17.80
C THR A 220 4.10 -11.70 -16.33
N HIS A 221 2.97 -12.28 -15.91
CA HIS A 221 2.40 -12.12 -14.56
C HIS A 221 2.14 -10.67 -14.15
N ASP A 222 1.69 -9.85 -15.10
CA ASP A 222 1.43 -8.42 -14.94
C ASP A 222 -0.06 -8.10 -14.67
N VAL A 223 -0.98 -9.01 -15.02
CA VAL A 223 -2.42 -8.78 -14.88
C VAL A 223 -2.91 -9.15 -13.49
N LEU A 224 -3.12 -8.12 -12.66
CA LEU A 224 -3.67 -8.23 -11.32
C LEU A 224 -5.15 -8.68 -11.33
N ARG A 225 -5.47 -9.73 -10.55
CA ARG A 225 -6.82 -10.18 -10.25
C ARG A 225 -7.04 -10.42 -8.76
N TYR A 226 -8.22 -10.07 -8.27
CA TYR A 226 -8.69 -10.46 -6.95
C TYR A 226 -9.69 -11.61 -7.10
N ALA A 227 -9.49 -12.67 -6.32
CA ALA A 227 -10.35 -13.84 -6.37
C ALA A 227 -10.63 -14.41 -4.98
N CYS A 228 -11.89 -14.74 -4.74
CA CYS A 228 -12.30 -15.51 -3.57
C CYS A 228 -12.15 -17.01 -3.89
N HIS A 229 -10.96 -17.55 -3.62
CA HIS A 229 -10.58 -18.92 -3.99
C HIS A 229 -10.43 -19.89 -2.80
N ARG A 230 -10.33 -19.37 -1.57
CA ARG A 230 -10.09 -20.16 -0.36
C ARG A 230 -11.11 -21.29 -0.13
N GLY A 231 -12.39 -21.05 -0.41
CA GLY A 231 -13.42 -22.11 -0.29
C GLY A 231 -13.16 -23.27 -1.24
N ALA A 232 -12.75 -22.99 -2.47
CA ALA A 232 -12.43 -24.01 -3.46
C ALA A 232 -11.17 -24.81 -3.09
N LEU A 233 -10.14 -24.15 -2.54
CA LEU A 233 -8.91 -24.84 -2.12
C LEU A 233 -9.08 -25.66 -0.84
N ASP A 234 -9.72 -25.08 0.17
CA ASP A 234 -9.77 -25.69 1.49
C ASP A 234 -10.89 -26.76 1.56
N ASN A 235 -11.99 -26.58 0.81
CA ASN A 235 -13.20 -27.39 0.95
C ASN A 235 -13.74 -27.97 -0.38
N GLY A 236 -13.14 -27.64 -1.53
CA GLY A 236 -13.69 -28.02 -2.83
C GLY A 236 -14.93 -27.22 -3.26
N ASP A 237 -15.26 -26.11 -2.58
CA ASP A 237 -16.42 -25.27 -2.91
C ASP A 237 -16.33 -24.68 -4.35
N PRO A 238 -17.46 -24.35 -5.00
CA PRO A 238 -17.44 -23.57 -6.24
C PRO A 238 -16.73 -22.21 -6.07
N ARG A 239 -16.10 -21.73 -7.15
CA ARG A 239 -15.45 -20.41 -7.16
C ARG A 239 -16.50 -19.30 -6.92
N CYS A 240 -16.28 -18.48 -5.90
CA CYS A 240 -17.28 -17.52 -5.44
C CYS A 240 -17.33 -16.23 -6.29
N ILE A 241 -16.33 -15.35 -6.17
CA ILE A 241 -16.22 -14.11 -6.96
C ILE A 241 -14.80 -13.90 -7.46
N SER A 242 -14.66 -13.30 -8.65
CA SER A 242 -13.38 -12.86 -9.20
C SER A 242 -13.52 -11.68 -10.17
N PHE A 243 -12.56 -10.76 -10.11
CA PHE A 243 -12.52 -9.56 -10.95
C PHE A 243 -11.09 -9.05 -11.14
N GLY A 244 -10.89 -8.17 -12.14
CA GLY A 244 -9.61 -7.53 -12.41
C GLY A 244 -9.32 -6.42 -11.41
N GLY A 245 -8.09 -6.36 -10.88
CA GLY A 245 -7.74 -5.41 -9.83
C GLY A 245 -7.35 -4.02 -10.31
N LEU A 246 -6.98 -3.83 -11.58
CA LEU A 246 -6.44 -2.55 -12.08
C LEU A 246 -7.45 -1.38 -11.90
N VAL A 247 -8.68 -1.54 -12.39
CA VAL A 247 -9.71 -0.50 -12.32
C VAL A 247 -10.17 -0.27 -10.87
N VAL A 248 -10.24 -1.35 -10.09
CA VAL A 248 -10.63 -1.29 -8.68
C VAL A 248 -9.58 -0.58 -7.84
N ASP A 249 -8.29 -0.89 -8.02
CA ASP A 249 -7.20 -0.24 -7.31
C ASP A 249 -7.09 1.24 -7.68
N ALA A 250 -7.33 1.61 -8.95
CA ALA A 250 -7.36 3.01 -9.39
C ALA A 250 -8.52 3.80 -8.76
N ALA A 251 -9.74 3.24 -8.78
CA ALA A 251 -10.90 3.87 -8.16
C ALA A 251 -10.72 4.01 -6.63
N MET A 252 -10.14 2.99 -5.99
CA MET A 252 -9.79 3.03 -4.58
C MET A 252 -8.72 4.08 -4.25
N ALA A 253 -7.68 4.18 -5.09
CA ALA A 253 -6.65 5.20 -4.92
C ALA A 253 -7.27 6.59 -4.94
N LYS A 254 -8.17 6.88 -5.89
CA LYS A 254 -8.88 8.16 -5.97
C LYS A 254 -9.67 8.47 -4.69
N GLU A 255 -10.42 7.51 -4.15
CA GLU A 255 -11.16 7.71 -2.90
C GLU A 255 -10.26 7.93 -1.69
N VAL A 256 -9.16 7.18 -1.60
CA VAL A 256 -8.19 7.36 -0.51
C VAL A 256 -7.51 8.73 -0.59
N LEU A 257 -7.10 9.15 -1.79
CA LEU A 257 -6.50 10.46 -2.00
C LEU A 257 -7.47 11.60 -1.64
N ARG A 258 -8.74 11.50 -2.04
CA ARG A 258 -9.79 12.47 -1.68
C ARG A 258 -9.93 12.64 -0.16
N VAL A 259 -9.82 11.56 0.61
CA VAL A 259 -9.95 11.57 2.07
C VAL A 259 -8.68 12.09 2.75
N VAL A 260 -7.51 11.83 2.18
CA VAL A 260 -6.21 12.21 2.76
C VAL A 260 -5.80 13.64 2.37
N GLN A 261 -6.25 14.16 1.22
CA GLN A 261 -5.89 15.47 0.69
C GLN A 261 -6.02 16.62 1.70
N PRO A 262 -7.08 16.72 2.53
CA PRO A 262 -7.20 17.81 3.50
C PRO A 262 -6.10 17.84 4.56
N ALA A 263 -5.51 16.67 4.87
CA ALA A 263 -4.42 16.54 5.85
C ALA A 263 -3.03 16.44 5.18
N ALA A 264 -2.95 16.49 3.84
CA ALA A 264 -1.71 16.22 3.11
C ALA A 264 -0.61 17.25 3.40
N ILE A 265 -0.96 18.53 3.54
CA ILE A 265 0.00 19.61 3.81
C ILE A 265 0.60 19.45 5.21
N ASP A 266 -0.23 19.30 6.24
CA ASP A 266 0.26 19.13 7.61
C ASP A 266 1.08 17.84 7.75
N ALA A 267 0.64 16.75 7.09
CA ALA A 267 1.41 15.52 7.04
C ALA A 267 2.76 15.68 6.32
N ALA A 268 2.84 16.49 5.26
CA ALA A 268 4.08 16.75 4.55
C ALA A 268 5.07 17.57 5.39
N VAL A 269 4.58 18.57 6.13
CA VAL A 269 5.41 19.33 7.09
C VAL A 269 5.96 18.42 8.18
N VAL A 270 5.11 17.59 8.80
CA VAL A 270 5.55 16.61 9.81
C VAL A 270 6.55 15.61 9.22
N ALA A 271 6.32 15.13 7.98
CA ALA A 271 7.24 14.21 7.31
C ALA A 271 8.60 14.87 7.01
N ASN A 272 8.63 16.17 6.72
CA ASN A 272 9.87 16.92 6.54
C ASN A 272 10.64 17.05 7.86
N GLU A 273 9.95 17.39 8.95
CA GLU A 273 10.56 17.40 10.29
C GLU A 273 11.09 16.01 10.68
N ASP A 274 10.34 14.94 10.36
CA ASP A 274 10.78 13.57 10.58
C ASP A 274 12.01 13.22 9.73
N ALA A 275 12.09 13.69 8.48
CA ALA A 275 13.26 13.49 7.63
C ALA A 275 14.50 14.19 8.20
N SER A 276 14.36 15.41 8.72
CA SER A 276 15.44 16.10 9.44
C SER A 276 15.85 15.32 10.69
N ARG A 277 14.88 14.85 11.50
CA ARG A 277 15.16 13.99 12.67
C ARG A 277 15.87 12.69 12.29
N GLN A 278 15.55 12.10 11.14
CA GLN A 278 16.21 10.88 10.65
C GLN A 278 17.68 11.13 10.30
N GLN A 279 18.00 12.28 9.70
CA GLN A 279 19.38 12.68 9.42
C GLN A 279 20.15 12.88 10.74
N ASP A 280 19.52 13.55 11.71
CA ASP A 280 20.10 13.75 13.03
C ASP A 280 20.37 12.43 13.76
N ASP A 281 19.47 11.44 13.69
CA ASP A 281 19.67 10.11 14.28
C ASP A 281 20.96 9.43 13.77
N VAL A 282 21.21 9.49 12.46
CA VAL A 282 22.40 8.88 11.83
C VAL A 282 23.67 9.62 12.25
N LEU A 283 23.65 10.96 12.16
CA LEU A 283 24.77 11.80 12.57
C LEU A 283 25.09 11.63 14.06
N GLN A 284 24.08 11.57 14.93
CA GLN A 284 24.28 11.32 16.36
C GLN A 284 24.86 9.93 16.63
N ALA A 285 24.41 8.90 15.89
CA ALA A 285 24.95 7.56 16.03
C ALA A 285 26.44 7.50 15.64
N TRP A 286 26.83 8.13 14.51
CA TRP A 286 28.23 8.21 14.11
C TRP A 286 29.06 9.12 15.01
N THR A 287 28.50 10.20 15.54
CA THR A 287 29.20 11.08 16.49
C THR A 287 29.57 10.33 17.78
N ARG A 288 28.63 9.54 18.33
CA ARG A 288 28.91 8.69 19.51
C ARG A 288 29.92 7.58 19.19
N GLU A 289 29.88 7.05 17.97
CA GLU A 289 30.88 6.10 17.49
C GLU A 289 32.27 6.74 17.37
N LEU A 290 32.35 7.99 16.89
CA LEU A 290 33.58 8.78 16.79
C LEU A 290 34.15 9.09 18.17
N GLU A 291 33.33 9.53 19.13
CA GLU A 291 33.75 9.77 20.51
C GLU A 291 34.36 8.52 21.14
N ALA A 292 33.70 7.37 20.98
CA ALA A 292 34.21 6.09 21.47
C ALA A 292 35.53 5.68 20.78
N ALA A 293 35.65 5.91 19.47
CA ALA A 293 36.86 5.63 18.71
C ALA A 293 38.03 6.52 19.14
N ARG A 294 37.78 7.82 19.37
CA ARG A 294 38.77 8.78 19.88
C ARG A 294 39.25 8.38 21.28
N TYR A 295 38.34 7.98 22.15
CA TYR A 295 38.70 7.48 23.48
C TYR A 295 39.57 6.21 23.40
N ALA A 296 39.22 5.27 22.52
CA ALA A 296 40.02 4.07 22.30
C ALA A 296 41.43 4.40 21.75
N ALA A 297 41.54 5.35 20.81
CA ALA A 297 42.82 5.80 20.29
C ALA A 297 43.68 6.47 21.38
N GLN A 298 43.10 7.35 22.20
CA GLN A 298 43.78 7.97 23.34
C GLN A 298 44.23 6.93 24.38
N ARG A 299 43.43 5.89 24.63
CA ARG A 299 43.81 4.80 25.53
C ARG A 299 44.96 3.98 24.96
N ALA A 300 44.93 3.65 23.66
CA ALA A 300 46.01 2.93 22.99
C ALA A 300 47.31 3.74 22.99
N GLN A 301 47.23 5.05 22.76
CA GLN A 301 48.36 5.96 22.87
C GLN A 301 48.99 5.91 24.28
N LYS A 302 48.17 6.09 25.33
CA LYS A 302 48.67 6.01 26.72
C LYS A 302 49.32 4.66 27.06
N GLN A 303 48.83 3.57 26.47
CA GLN A 303 49.43 2.24 26.64
C GLN A 303 50.78 2.13 25.95
N TYR A 304 50.90 2.68 24.74
CA TYR A 304 52.16 2.77 24.01
C TYR A 304 53.19 3.64 24.76
N ASP A 305 52.79 4.84 25.19
CA ASP A 305 53.66 5.79 25.91
C ASP A 305 54.16 5.22 27.26
N ALA A 306 53.41 4.32 27.88
CA ALA A 306 53.77 3.66 29.14
C ALA A 306 54.61 2.39 28.97
N ALA A 307 54.81 1.91 27.74
CA ALA A 307 55.59 0.71 27.46
C ALA A 307 57.08 1.00 27.54
N ASP A 308 57.85 0.08 28.13
CA ASP A 308 59.30 0.16 28.17
C ASP A 308 59.88 0.05 26.73
N PRO A 309 60.67 1.03 26.26
CA PRO A 309 61.30 0.99 24.94
C PRO A 309 62.18 -0.24 24.69
N GLU A 310 62.72 -0.88 25.73
CA GLU A 310 63.54 -2.09 25.60
C GLU A 310 62.70 -3.32 25.18
N ASN A 311 61.39 -3.31 25.45
CA ASN A 311 60.47 -4.37 25.05
C ASN A 311 59.93 -4.16 23.62
N ARG A 312 60.85 -4.18 22.64
CA ARG A 312 60.57 -3.83 21.23
C ARG A 312 59.36 -4.52 20.62
N LEU A 313 59.17 -5.82 20.86
CA LEU A 313 58.02 -6.57 20.32
C LEU A 313 56.67 -6.10 20.90
N VAL A 314 56.66 -5.65 22.15
CA VAL A 314 55.45 -5.13 22.82
C VAL A 314 55.16 -3.71 22.33
N ALA A 315 56.20 -2.88 22.18
CA ALA A 315 56.07 -1.55 21.61
C ALA A 315 55.52 -1.59 20.17
N ASP A 316 56.07 -2.48 19.31
CA ASP A 316 55.59 -2.66 17.93
C ASP A 316 54.11 -3.07 17.87
N GLU A 317 53.66 -3.96 18.76
CA GLU A 317 52.26 -4.40 18.81
C GLU A 317 51.32 -3.29 19.33
N LEU A 318 51.75 -2.52 20.34
CA LEU A 318 50.98 -1.38 20.85
C LEU A 318 50.90 -0.25 19.82
N GLU A 319 51.97 -0.01 19.06
CA GLU A 319 51.99 0.93 17.95
C GLU A 319 50.99 0.50 16.86
N ARG A 320 50.98 -0.77 16.45
CA ARG A 320 49.98 -1.29 15.50
C ARG A 320 48.55 -1.09 16.00
N ARG A 321 48.29 -1.34 17.29
CA ARG A 321 46.96 -1.12 17.89
C ARG A 321 46.57 0.35 17.89
N TRP A 322 47.51 1.24 18.19
CA TRP A 322 47.27 2.68 18.14
C TRP A 322 47.01 3.17 16.72
N ASN A 323 47.83 2.76 15.73
CA ASN A 323 47.64 3.06 14.32
C ASN A 323 46.27 2.58 13.81
N HIS A 324 45.87 1.35 14.16
CA HIS A 324 44.54 0.84 13.82
C HIS A 324 43.41 1.67 14.46
N ALA A 325 43.57 2.12 15.71
CA ALA A 325 42.60 2.98 16.37
C ALA A 325 42.50 4.37 15.71
N LEU A 326 43.62 4.95 15.29
CA LEU A 326 43.66 6.21 14.55
C LEU A 326 43.02 6.09 13.17
N GLN A 327 43.32 5.01 12.43
CA GLN A 327 42.69 4.74 11.14
C GLN A 327 41.17 4.64 11.29
N ARG A 328 40.68 3.98 12.35
CA ARG A 328 39.25 3.89 12.63
C ARG A 328 38.61 5.25 12.91
N VAL A 329 39.29 6.15 13.63
CA VAL A 329 38.83 7.53 13.84
C VAL A 329 38.69 8.25 12.50
N HIS A 330 39.72 8.18 11.66
CA HIS A 330 39.73 8.83 10.35
C HIS A 330 38.61 8.31 9.42
N GLU A 331 38.37 7.00 9.41
CA GLU A 331 37.27 6.40 8.66
C GLU A 331 35.89 6.94 9.08
N ILE A 332 35.67 7.14 10.38
CA ILE A 332 34.39 7.64 10.90
C ILE A 332 34.23 9.14 10.58
N GLU A 333 35.30 9.93 10.72
CA GLU A 333 35.31 11.35 10.34
C GLU A 333 34.99 11.52 8.86
N GLY A 334 35.66 10.76 7.98
CA GLY A 334 35.38 10.79 6.54
C GLY A 334 33.92 10.45 6.19
N ARG A 335 33.28 9.51 6.91
CA ARG A 335 31.86 9.19 6.74
C ARG A 335 30.94 10.34 7.16
N ILE A 336 31.24 10.99 8.29
CA ILE A 336 30.48 12.15 8.78
C ILE A 336 30.60 13.31 7.79
N ASP A 337 31.81 13.60 7.31
CA ASP A 337 32.06 14.69 6.38
C ASP A 337 31.42 14.45 5.02
N GLN A 338 31.50 13.23 4.49
CA GLN A 338 30.83 12.85 3.24
C GLN A 338 29.30 13.00 3.36
N HIS A 339 28.73 12.59 4.50
CA HIS A 339 27.29 12.75 4.72
C HIS A 339 26.88 14.22 4.83
N ARG A 340 27.65 15.03 5.56
CA ARG A 340 27.41 16.49 5.63
C ARG A 340 27.46 17.15 4.26
N HIS A 341 28.45 16.81 3.43
CA HIS A 341 28.56 17.33 2.07
C HIS A 341 27.34 16.95 1.21
N ASN A 342 26.94 15.68 1.23
CA ASN A 342 25.78 15.22 0.45
C ASN A 342 24.45 15.87 0.88
N HIS A 343 24.35 16.36 2.12
CA HIS A 343 23.13 16.92 2.68
C HIS A 343 23.05 18.46 2.63
N HIS A 344 24.18 19.17 2.55
CA HIS A 344 24.18 20.63 2.48
C HIS A 344 23.53 21.17 1.18
N ASP A 345 23.44 20.34 0.14
CA ASP A 345 22.85 20.71 -1.16
C ASP A 345 21.32 20.56 -1.24
N VAL A 346 20.67 20.01 -0.20
CA VAL A 346 19.21 19.80 -0.19
C VAL A 346 18.54 20.92 0.59
N ALA A 347 18.03 21.93 -0.11
CA ALA A 347 17.22 22.99 0.48
C ALA A 347 16.00 22.38 1.19
N THR A 348 15.71 22.84 2.41
CA THR A 348 14.52 22.43 3.14
C THR A 348 13.29 23.01 2.44
N PRO A 349 12.39 22.17 1.91
CA PRO A 349 11.21 22.66 1.21
C PRO A 349 10.31 23.47 2.15
N THR A 350 9.79 24.56 1.63
CA THR A 350 8.87 25.48 2.31
C THR A 350 7.44 24.96 2.31
N ARG A 351 6.61 25.46 3.23
CA ARG A 351 5.18 25.08 3.33
C ARG A 351 4.40 25.36 2.04
N GLU A 352 4.79 26.40 1.30
CA GLU A 352 4.17 26.79 0.03
C GLU A 352 4.47 25.76 -1.08
N GLU A 353 5.69 25.22 -1.12
CA GLU A 353 6.05 24.13 -2.03
C GLU A 353 5.28 22.84 -1.71
N PHE A 354 5.05 22.55 -0.43
CA PHE A 354 4.18 21.44 -0.02
C PHE A 354 2.71 21.65 -0.37
N ALA A 355 2.21 22.90 -0.35
CA ALA A 355 0.85 23.20 -0.79
C ALA A 355 0.66 22.91 -2.29
N GLY A 356 1.65 23.26 -3.11
CA GLY A 356 1.68 22.90 -4.54
C GLY A 356 1.69 21.39 -4.77
N LEU A 357 2.51 20.64 -4.02
CA LEU A 357 2.58 19.17 -4.11
C LEU A 357 1.32 18.46 -3.57
N ALA A 358 0.69 19.01 -2.54
CA ALA A 358 -0.57 18.48 -2.00
C ALA A 358 -1.75 18.69 -2.96
N ALA A 359 -1.72 19.76 -3.75
CA ALA A 359 -2.68 19.97 -4.84
C ALA A 359 -2.50 18.93 -5.96
N ASP A 360 -1.29 18.41 -6.16
CA ASP A 360 -0.95 17.39 -7.16
C ASP A 360 -0.58 16.02 -6.56
N LEU A 361 -1.25 15.65 -5.46
CA LEU A 361 -1.01 14.38 -4.78
C LEU A 361 -1.30 13.17 -5.69
N GLU A 362 -2.17 13.33 -6.68
CA GLU A 362 -2.46 12.31 -7.69
C GLU A 362 -1.24 12.04 -8.58
N ALA A 363 -0.53 13.07 -9.08
CA ALA A 363 0.70 12.85 -9.84
C ALA A 363 1.79 12.19 -8.98
N VAL A 364 1.94 12.61 -7.72
CA VAL A 364 2.90 11.98 -6.78
C VAL A 364 2.55 10.50 -6.58
N TRP A 365 1.26 10.18 -6.41
CA TRP A 365 0.81 8.80 -6.27
C TRP A 365 1.10 7.96 -7.52
N HIS A 366 1.04 8.53 -8.72
CA HIS A 366 1.32 7.82 -9.97
C HIS A 366 2.80 7.87 -10.40
N GLY A 367 3.63 8.66 -9.73
CA GLY A 367 5.04 8.82 -10.04
C GLY A 367 5.89 7.54 -9.87
N PRO A 368 6.99 7.39 -10.65
CA PRO A 368 7.83 6.20 -10.63
C PRO A 368 8.58 6.00 -9.30
N HIS A 369 8.83 7.09 -8.55
CA HIS A 369 9.52 7.06 -7.27
C HIS A 369 8.59 6.71 -6.08
N ALA A 370 7.28 6.65 -6.29
CA ALA A 370 6.33 6.36 -5.22
C ALA A 370 6.27 4.86 -4.92
N ASP A 371 6.96 4.44 -3.84
CA ASP A 371 7.00 3.04 -3.41
C ASP A 371 5.58 2.51 -3.11
N VAL A 372 5.20 1.44 -3.81
CA VAL A 372 3.95 0.71 -3.63
C VAL A 372 3.73 0.26 -2.19
N ARG A 373 4.80 0.01 -1.41
CA ARG A 373 4.70 -0.31 0.02
C ARG A 373 4.15 0.86 0.83
N VAL A 374 4.57 2.08 0.52
CA VAL A 374 4.06 3.31 1.18
C VAL A 374 2.58 3.47 0.84
N LYS A 375 2.21 3.32 -0.43
CA LYS A 375 0.81 3.34 -0.89
C LYS A 375 -0.06 2.37 -0.10
N LYS A 376 0.38 1.12 0.06
CA LYS A 376 -0.33 0.11 0.86
C LYS A 376 -0.39 0.45 2.35
N ARG A 377 0.67 1.00 2.93
CA ARG A 377 0.68 1.42 4.33
C ARG A 377 -0.36 2.52 4.54
N LEU A 378 -0.38 3.54 3.68
CA LEU A 378 -1.38 4.61 3.72
C LEU A 378 -2.80 4.05 3.68
N VAL A 379 -3.11 3.21 2.69
CA VAL A 379 -4.42 2.56 2.55
C VAL A 379 -4.80 1.78 3.81
N ARG A 380 -3.88 1.01 4.39
CA ARG A 380 -4.12 0.21 5.61
C ARG A 380 -4.23 1.05 6.89
N THR A 381 -3.75 2.29 6.87
CA THR A 381 -3.93 3.24 7.96
C THR A 381 -5.34 3.78 7.97
N VAL A 382 -5.89 4.13 6.80
CA VAL A 382 -7.22 4.75 6.69
C VAL A 382 -8.37 3.75 6.56
N ILE A 383 -8.14 2.58 5.97
CA ILE A 383 -9.15 1.55 5.72
C ILE A 383 -8.98 0.41 6.73
N HIS A 384 -10.09 0.04 7.37
CA HIS A 384 -10.19 -1.14 8.23
C HIS A 384 -10.34 -2.42 7.38
N GLU A 385 -11.33 -2.42 6.48
CA GLU A 385 -11.56 -3.50 5.52
C GLU A 385 -12.42 -3.03 4.35
N VAL A 386 -12.49 -3.83 3.29
CA VAL A 386 -13.37 -3.56 2.15
C VAL A 386 -14.20 -4.80 1.86
N VAL A 387 -15.52 -4.68 1.97
CA VAL A 387 -16.45 -5.76 1.63
C VAL A 387 -16.82 -5.64 0.16
N VAL A 388 -16.64 -6.73 -0.59
CA VAL A 388 -16.79 -6.74 -2.04
C VAL A 388 -17.85 -7.73 -2.48
N ASP A 389 -18.71 -7.28 -3.38
CA ASP A 389 -19.58 -8.13 -4.17
C ASP A 389 -19.44 -7.82 -5.67
N VAL A 390 -19.94 -8.73 -6.50
CA VAL A 390 -19.94 -8.59 -7.94
C VAL A 390 -21.37 -8.74 -8.44
N ASP A 391 -21.92 -7.68 -9.01
CA ASP A 391 -23.19 -7.72 -9.71
C ASP A 391 -22.94 -8.18 -11.16
N ALA A 392 -23.41 -9.37 -11.49
CA ALA A 392 -23.28 -9.93 -12.83
C ALA A 392 -24.26 -9.31 -13.84
N ALA A 393 -25.43 -8.86 -13.39
CA ALA A 393 -26.47 -8.29 -14.25
C ALA A 393 -26.11 -6.86 -14.68
N ALA A 394 -25.74 -6.02 -13.71
CA ALA A 394 -25.21 -4.69 -13.99
C ALA A 394 -23.82 -4.76 -14.64
N GLY A 395 -23.01 -5.76 -14.27
CA GLY A 395 -21.62 -5.85 -14.69
C GLY A 395 -20.75 -4.87 -13.90
N GLU A 396 -20.94 -4.83 -12.59
CA GLU A 396 -20.25 -3.92 -11.67
C GLU A 396 -19.61 -4.69 -10.51
N VAL A 397 -18.57 -4.11 -9.94
CA VAL A 397 -17.97 -4.52 -8.66
C VAL A 397 -18.42 -3.50 -7.62
N ILE A 398 -19.12 -3.98 -6.59
CA ILE A 398 -19.61 -3.16 -5.49
C ILE A 398 -18.62 -3.29 -4.35
N LEU A 399 -18.05 -2.18 -3.92
CA LEU A 399 -17.04 -2.09 -2.86
C LEU A 399 -17.65 -1.27 -1.72
N ILE A 400 -17.78 -1.86 -0.54
CA ILE A 400 -18.17 -1.15 0.67
C ILE A 400 -16.90 -0.95 1.49
N ILE A 401 -16.43 0.29 1.52
CA ILE A 401 -15.20 0.70 2.21
C ILE A 401 -15.55 0.94 3.68
N HIS A 402 -14.92 0.20 4.59
CA HIS A 402 -15.03 0.45 6.03
C HIS A 402 -13.82 1.27 6.45
N TRP A 403 -14.02 2.56 6.70
CA TRP A 403 -12.98 3.45 7.18
C TRP A 403 -12.69 3.17 8.66
N LYS A 404 -11.46 3.38 9.11
CA LYS A 404 -11.14 3.25 10.54
C LYS A 404 -11.88 4.25 11.43
N GLY A 405 -12.38 5.35 10.85
CA GLY A 405 -13.25 6.31 11.53
C GLY A 405 -14.71 5.86 11.69
N GLY A 406 -15.06 4.63 11.30
CA GLY A 406 -16.42 4.08 11.44
C GLY A 406 -17.41 4.48 10.34
N VAL A 407 -17.01 5.37 9.42
CA VAL A 407 -17.81 5.74 8.24
C VAL A 407 -17.74 4.61 7.20
N HIS A 408 -18.82 4.44 6.45
CA HIS A 408 -18.91 3.53 5.32
C HIS A 408 -19.14 4.29 4.01
N THR A 409 -18.44 3.89 2.96
CA THR A 409 -18.62 4.46 1.61
C THR A 409 -18.81 3.34 0.62
N GLU A 410 -19.90 3.40 -0.15
CA GLU A 410 -20.12 2.49 -1.27
C GLU A 410 -19.50 3.07 -2.55
N LEU A 411 -18.69 2.26 -3.21
CA LEU A 411 -18.03 2.57 -4.48
C LEU A 411 -18.40 1.49 -5.50
N ARG A 412 -18.99 1.90 -6.62
CA ARG A 412 -19.35 1.01 -7.73
C ARG A 412 -18.38 1.21 -8.88
N VAL A 413 -17.78 0.11 -9.34
CA VAL A 413 -16.78 0.13 -10.39
C VAL A 413 -17.22 -0.77 -11.54
N PRO A 414 -17.19 -0.32 -12.80
CA PRO A 414 -17.57 -1.16 -13.92
C PRO A 414 -16.65 -2.38 -14.03
N ARG A 415 -17.26 -3.56 -14.14
CA ARG A 415 -16.56 -4.83 -14.38
C ARG A 415 -16.53 -5.09 -15.88
N ARG A 416 -15.31 -5.21 -16.43
CA ARG A 416 -15.14 -5.68 -17.82
C ARG A 416 -15.75 -7.08 -17.96
N ARG A 417 -16.79 -7.21 -18.80
CA ARG A 417 -17.44 -8.49 -19.12
C ARG A 417 -16.49 -9.37 -19.93
N ARG A 418 -16.61 -10.71 -19.84
CA ARG A 418 -15.85 -11.62 -20.73
C ARG A 418 -16.16 -11.23 -22.18
N GLY A 419 -15.12 -11.05 -22.99
CA GLY A 419 -15.24 -10.64 -24.39
C GLY A 419 -15.18 -9.13 -24.65
N GLN A 420 -15.14 -8.27 -23.62
CA GLN A 420 -14.92 -6.83 -23.80
C GLN A 420 -13.46 -6.44 -23.54
N ASN A 421 -12.78 -5.96 -24.59
CA ASN A 421 -11.41 -5.44 -24.54
C ASN A 421 -11.43 -3.90 -24.59
N SER A 422 -10.39 -3.24 -24.05
CA SER A 422 -10.21 -1.78 -24.20
C SER A 422 -10.10 -1.35 -25.66
N ALA A 423 -9.84 -2.29 -26.57
CA ALA A 423 -9.79 -2.11 -28.01
C ALA A 423 -11.18 -2.03 -28.69
N GLN A 424 -12.29 -2.25 -27.97
CA GLN A 424 -13.64 -2.19 -28.55
C GLN A 424 -14.19 -0.76 -28.54
N THR A 425 -14.87 -0.41 -29.63
CA THR A 425 -15.59 0.84 -29.77
C THR A 425 -16.73 0.92 -28.75
N PRO A 426 -16.96 2.06 -28.07
CA PRO A 426 -18.04 2.21 -27.09
C PRO A 426 -19.42 1.88 -27.70
N LYS A 427 -20.33 1.33 -26.89
CA LYS A 427 -21.69 0.97 -27.34
C LYS A 427 -22.46 2.16 -27.88
N ASP A 428 -22.24 3.34 -27.29
CA ASP A 428 -22.91 4.59 -27.70
C ASP A 428 -22.49 4.99 -29.12
N VAL A 429 -21.21 4.80 -29.46
CA VAL A 429 -20.69 5.03 -30.81
C VAL A 429 -21.25 3.99 -31.79
N ILE A 430 -21.41 2.73 -31.37
CA ILE A 430 -22.02 1.69 -32.21
C ILE A 430 -23.51 1.98 -32.46
N ALA A 431 -24.24 2.43 -31.44
CA ALA A 431 -25.64 2.84 -31.57
C ALA A 431 -25.78 4.05 -32.51
N ALA A 432 -24.91 5.06 -32.34
CA ALA A 432 -24.88 6.24 -33.21
C ALA A 432 -24.53 5.89 -34.67
N VAL A 433 -23.57 5.00 -34.89
CA VAL A 433 -23.24 4.51 -36.25
C VAL A 433 -24.41 3.74 -36.86
N ARG A 434 -25.18 2.99 -36.08
CA ARG A 434 -26.37 2.28 -36.57
C ARG A 434 -27.43 3.24 -37.11
N VAL A 435 -27.69 4.33 -36.38
CA VAL A 435 -28.64 5.38 -36.80
C VAL A 435 -28.14 6.10 -38.05
N LEU A 436 -26.88 6.52 -38.04
CA LEU A 436 -26.31 7.28 -39.15
C LEU A 436 -26.08 6.45 -40.42
N ALA A 437 -25.92 5.12 -40.30
CA ALA A 437 -25.79 4.23 -41.45
C ALA A 437 -27.02 4.21 -42.36
N HIS A 438 -28.20 4.62 -41.86
CA HIS A 438 -29.40 4.76 -42.68
C HIS A 438 -29.34 5.95 -43.66
N ILE A 439 -28.52 6.97 -43.40
CA ILE A 439 -28.50 8.24 -44.17
C ILE A 439 -27.13 8.58 -44.75
N CYS A 440 -26.05 8.11 -44.11
CA CYS A 440 -24.68 8.48 -44.43
C CYS A 440 -23.93 7.32 -45.08
N SER A 441 -23.15 7.59 -46.13
CA SER A 441 -22.17 6.64 -46.66
C SER A 441 -21.04 6.39 -45.65
N ASP A 442 -20.33 5.27 -45.81
CA ASP A 442 -19.21 4.88 -44.94
C ASP A 442 -18.11 5.98 -44.85
N ASP A 443 -17.90 6.76 -45.92
CA ASP A 443 -16.97 7.90 -45.96
C ASP A 443 -17.44 9.10 -45.12
N LEU A 444 -18.75 9.40 -45.18
CA LEU A 444 -19.36 10.49 -44.43
C LEU A 444 -19.46 10.12 -42.94
N LEU A 445 -19.70 8.85 -42.62
CA LEU A 445 -19.65 8.31 -41.26
C LEU A 445 -18.27 8.48 -40.65
N ALA A 446 -17.20 8.07 -41.36
CA ALA A 446 -15.83 8.24 -40.88
C ALA A 446 -15.49 9.71 -40.61
N SER A 447 -15.91 10.60 -41.51
CA SER A 447 -15.71 12.05 -41.37
C SER A 447 -16.47 12.64 -40.17
N THR A 448 -17.72 12.21 -39.96
CA THR A 448 -18.57 12.67 -38.85
C THR A 448 -18.04 12.19 -37.50
N LEU A 449 -17.58 10.94 -37.41
CA LEU A 449 -16.97 10.40 -36.19
C LEU A 449 -15.68 11.14 -35.82
N ASN A 450 -14.82 11.40 -36.80
CA ASN A 450 -13.58 12.15 -36.58
C ASN A 450 -13.85 13.61 -36.19
N ARG A 451 -14.87 14.26 -36.77
CA ARG A 451 -15.25 15.64 -36.46
C ARG A 451 -15.73 15.78 -35.01
N ASN A 452 -16.45 14.78 -34.50
CA ASN A 452 -16.88 14.73 -33.10
C ASN A 452 -15.76 14.26 -32.13
N GLY A 453 -14.50 14.21 -32.58
CA GLY A 453 -13.35 13.85 -31.74
C GLY A 453 -13.30 12.38 -31.31
N LEU A 454 -14.12 11.51 -31.92
CA LEU A 454 -14.22 10.11 -31.52
C LEU A 454 -13.09 9.30 -32.15
N LEU A 455 -12.44 8.47 -31.34
CA LEU A 455 -11.44 7.52 -31.79
C LEU A 455 -12.01 6.10 -31.76
N THR A 456 -11.44 5.21 -32.57
CA THR A 456 -11.69 3.77 -32.45
C THR A 456 -11.24 3.26 -31.08
N GLY A 457 -11.72 2.09 -30.63
CA GLY A 457 -11.27 1.52 -29.36
C GLY A 457 -9.76 1.28 -29.25
N ARG A 458 -9.03 1.24 -30.38
CA ARG A 458 -7.55 1.17 -30.40
C ARG A 458 -6.86 2.55 -30.47
N GLY A 459 -7.60 3.65 -30.32
CA GLY A 459 -7.05 5.01 -30.36
C GLY A 459 -6.76 5.54 -31.78
N ASN A 460 -7.17 4.83 -32.83
CA ASN A 460 -6.96 5.27 -34.22
C ASN A 460 -8.12 6.14 -34.72
N ARG A 461 -7.82 7.03 -35.68
CA ARG A 461 -8.83 7.78 -36.46
C ARG A 461 -9.69 6.84 -37.31
N TRP A 462 -10.94 7.24 -37.53
CA TRP A 462 -11.88 6.52 -38.38
C TRP A 462 -11.53 6.70 -39.86
N THR A 463 -11.43 5.59 -40.58
CA THR A 463 -11.34 5.55 -42.04
C THR A 463 -12.51 4.73 -42.57
N ARG A 464 -12.79 4.83 -43.87
CA ARG A 464 -13.85 4.05 -44.53
C ARG A 464 -13.75 2.57 -44.20
N GLU A 465 -12.57 1.98 -44.30
CA GLU A 465 -12.31 0.55 -44.06
C GLU A 465 -12.61 0.16 -42.61
N ARG A 466 -12.31 1.06 -41.65
CA ARG A 466 -12.57 0.83 -40.22
C ARG A 466 -14.06 0.92 -39.88
N VAL A 467 -14.78 1.82 -40.54
CA VAL A 467 -16.25 1.91 -40.43
C VAL A 467 -16.89 0.66 -41.04
N THR A 468 -16.45 0.25 -42.23
CA THR A 468 -16.93 -0.98 -42.88
C THR A 468 -16.63 -2.21 -42.01
N ALA A 469 -15.43 -2.34 -41.44
CA ALA A 469 -15.10 -3.44 -40.53
C ALA A 469 -15.96 -3.46 -39.26
N LEU A 470 -16.21 -2.28 -38.65
CA LEU A 470 -17.12 -2.15 -37.51
C LEU A 470 -18.54 -2.57 -37.88
N ARG A 471 -19.02 -2.11 -39.04
CA ARG A 471 -20.34 -2.36 -39.57
C ARG A 471 -20.57 -3.84 -39.85
N THR A 472 -19.63 -4.50 -40.54
CA THR A 472 -19.67 -5.96 -40.79
C THR A 472 -19.62 -6.76 -39.50
N HIS A 473 -18.80 -6.35 -38.51
CA HIS A 473 -18.70 -7.05 -37.23
C HIS A 473 -19.98 -6.96 -36.38
N HIS A 474 -20.75 -5.87 -36.53
CA HIS A 474 -22.01 -5.63 -35.79
C HIS A 474 -23.27 -5.85 -36.64
N GLU A 475 -23.13 -6.45 -37.82
CA GLU A 475 -24.22 -6.76 -38.76
C GLU A 475 -25.09 -5.54 -39.12
N ILE A 476 -24.46 -4.36 -39.21
CA ILE A 476 -25.14 -3.13 -39.61
C ILE A 476 -25.18 -3.08 -41.15
N PRO A 477 -26.35 -2.90 -41.80
CA PRO A 477 -26.44 -2.81 -43.26
C PRO A 477 -25.67 -1.61 -43.83
N CYS A 478 -25.21 -1.70 -45.09
CA CYS A 478 -24.63 -0.53 -45.76
C CYS A 478 -25.71 0.47 -46.07
N HIS A 479 -25.32 1.74 -46.16
CA HIS A 479 -26.16 2.75 -46.78
C HIS A 479 -26.47 2.33 -48.21
N ASP A 480 -27.75 2.13 -48.48
CA ASP A 480 -28.31 1.84 -49.79
C ASP A 480 -29.48 2.81 -50.02
N ARG A 481 -29.48 3.50 -51.17
CA ARG A 481 -30.51 4.52 -51.48
C ARG A 481 -31.89 3.89 -51.60
N ASP A 482 -31.98 2.70 -52.19
CA ASP A 482 -33.26 2.01 -52.42
C ASP A 482 -33.86 1.54 -51.09
N ARG A 483 -33.00 1.12 -50.16
CA ARG A 483 -33.39 0.74 -48.79
C ARG A 483 -33.81 1.94 -47.96
N ARG A 484 -33.11 3.07 -48.11
CA ARG A 484 -33.46 4.33 -47.43
C ARG A 484 -34.82 4.86 -47.86
N GLU A 485 -35.15 4.78 -49.16
CA GLU A 485 -36.43 5.25 -49.69
C GLU A 485 -37.61 4.36 -49.27
N SER A 486 -37.39 3.05 -49.16
CA SER A 486 -38.38 2.06 -48.71
C SER A 486 -38.60 2.08 -47.19
N GLU A 487 -37.55 2.23 -46.39
CA GLU A 487 -37.64 2.35 -44.91
C GLU A 487 -38.03 3.77 -44.45
N GLY A 488 -37.99 4.76 -45.35
CA GLY A 488 -38.50 6.11 -45.09
C GLY A 488 -37.57 7.01 -44.25
N TRP A 489 -36.27 6.74 -44.19
CA TRP A 489 -35.31 7.57 -43.46
C TRP A 489 -34.89 8.81 -44.27
N MET A 490 -35.00 10.00 -43.68
CA MET A 490 -34.80 11.28 -44.34
C MET A 490 -33.85 12.19 -43.55
N ASN A 491 -33.04 12.98 -44.25
CA ASN A 491 -32.20 14.00 -43.61
C ASN A 491 -33.03 15.26 -43.31
N LEU A 492 -32.46 16.20 -42.54
CA LEU A 492 -33.13 17.47 -42.17
C LEU A 492 -33.68 18.25 -43.37
N THR A 493 -32.94 18.31 -44.48
CA THR A 493 -33.31 19.09 -45.67
C THR A 493 -34.48 18.44 -46.41
N GLU A 494 -34.45 17.12 -46.57
CA GLU A 494 -35.50 16.34 -47.21
C GLU A 494 -36.77 16.31 -46.35
N ALA A 495 -36.63 16.17 -45.03
CA ALA A 495 -37.73 16.25 -44.08
C ALA A 495 -38.40 17.65 -44.12
N ALA A 496 -37.59 18.71 -44.16
CA ALA A 496 -38.08 20.09 -44.27
C ALA A 496 -38.82 20.33 -45.60
N HIS A 497 -38.28 19.83 -46.72
CA HIS A 497 -38.93 19.92 -48.03
C HIS A 497 -40.27 19.17 -48.06
N ARG A 498 -40.35 17.97 -47.46
CA ARG A 498 -41.59 17.18 -47.40
C ARG A 498 -42.68 17.86 -46.58
N LEU A 499 -42.32 18.54 -45.49
CA LEU A 499 -43.26 19.29 -44.66
C LEU A 499 -43.60 20.68 -45.24
N GLY A 500 -42.82 21.17 -46.21
CA GLY A 500 -42.95 22.51 -46.79
C GLY A 500 -42.61 23.62 -45.78
N ILE A 501 -41.62 23.39 -44.91
CA ILE A 501 -41.15 24.32 -43.86
C ILE A 501 -39.64 24.55 -44.04
N SER A 502 -39.11 25.68 -43.54
CA SER A 502 -37.67 25.90 -43.53
C SER A 502 -36.93 24.89 -42.62
N ALA A 503 -35.75 24.42 -43.05
CA ALA A 503 -34.92 23.51 -42.27
C ALA A 503 -34.54 24.07 -40.88
N ARG A 504 -34.43 25.40 -40.76
CA ARG A 504 -34.17 26.09 -39.48
C ARG A 504 -35.35 25.95 -38.52
N THR A 505 -36.57 26.11 -39.02
CA THR A 505 -37.79 25.98 -38.21
C THR A 505 -38.00 24.53 -37.76
N LEU A 506 -37.71 23.56 -38.64
CA LEU A 506 -37.78 22.14 -38.29
C LEU A 506 -36.74 21.77 -37.21
N ARG A 507 -35.50 22.27 -37.33
CA ARG A 507 -34.47 22.07 -36.30
C ARG A 507 -34.87 22.64 -34.94
N LEU A 508 -35.38 23.87 -34.90
CA LEU A 508 -35.83 24.50 -33.65
C LEU A 508 -37.01 23.77 -33.01
N ALA A 509 -37.86 23.13 -33.80
CA ALA A 509 -38.98 22.32 -33.30
C ALA A 509 -38.50 21.06 -32.59
N VAL A 510 -37.48 20.41 -33.17
CA VAL A 510 -36.86 19.23 -32.56
C VAL A 510 -36.08 19.60 -31.29
N GLU A 511 -35.32 20.70 -31.30
CA GLU A 511 -34.60 21.20 -30.10
C GLU A 511 -35.57 21.56 -28.95
N ARG A 512 -36.84 21.86 -29.27
CA ARG A 512 -37.92 22.13 -28.30
C ARG A 512 -38.73 20.88 -27.91
N GLY A 513 -38.43 19.72 -28.49
CA GLY A 513 -39.12 18.45 -28.23
C GLY A 513 -40.52 18.34 -28.85
N GLU A 514 -40.85 19.17 -29.84
CA GLU A 514 -42.18 19.15 -30.49
C GLU A 514 -42.27 18.10 -31.62
N ILE A 515 -41.13 17.67 -32.17
CA ILE A 515 -41.01 16.62 -33.18
C ILE A 515 -39.86 15.70 -32.78
N GLU A 516 -40.09 14.39 -32.76
CA GLU A 516 -39.05 13.40 -32.49
C GLU A 516 -38.08 13.28 -33.67
N ALA A 517 -36.79 13.38 -33.40
CA ALA A 517 -35.73 13.06 -34.35
C ALA A 517 -34.49 12.56 -33.61
N GLU A 518 -33.71 11.73 -34.30
CA GLU A 518 -32.49 11.19 -33.73
C GLU A 518 -31.29 12.07 -34.11
N HIS A 519 -30.52 12.47 -33.10
CA HIS A 519 -29.30 13.28 -33.28
C HIS A 519 -28.16 12.68 -32.45
N PRO A 520 -27.48 11.66 -32.98
CA PRO A 520 -26.54 10.86 -32.18
C PRO A 520 -25.27 11.59 -31.74
N PHE A 521 -24.90 12.70 -32.39
CA PHE A 521 -23.69 13.48 -32.08
C PHE A 521 -23.95 14.98 -32.16
N ALA A 522 -23.26 15.79 -31.34
CA ALA A 522 -23.44 17.24 -31.29
C ALA A 522 -23.19 17.97 -32.62
N GLU A 523 -22.24 17.48 -33.43
CA GLU A 523 -21.96 17.99 -34.79
C GLU A 523 -22.38 17.00 -35.89
N GLY A 524 -23.37 16.15 -35.61
CA GLY A 524 -23.90 15.14 -36.53
C GLY A 524 -25.09 15.63 -37.36
N PRO A 525 -25.48 14.91 -38.42
CA PRO A 525 -26.73 15.18 -39.14
C PRO A 525 -27.95 14.71 -38.33
N TRP A 526 -29.07 15.44 -38.46
CA TRP A 526 -30.36 15.02 -37.91
C TRP A 526 -31.02 13.96 -38.79
N VAL A 527 -31.52 12.91 -38.15
CA VAL A 527 -32.14 11.74 -38.79
C VAL A 527 -33.62 11.69 -38.44
N PHE A 528 -34.48 11.68 -39.47
CA PHE A 528 -35.93 11.61 -39.33
C PHE A 528 -36.46 10.33 -39.96
N ASN A 529 -37.50 9.75 -39.37
CA ASN A 529 -38.26 8.66 -39.99
C ASN A 529 -39.59 9.21 -40.53
N ARG A 530 -39.99 8.77 -41.73
CA ARG A 530 -41.24 9.13 -42.40
C ARG A 530 -42.48 8.95 -41.51
N HIS A 531 -42.53 7.87 -40.73
CA HIS A 531 -43.67 7.58 -39.85
C HIS A 531 -43.85 8.63 -38.75
N VAL A 532 -42.76 9.20 -38.25
CA VAL A 532 -42.81 10.25 -37.21
C VAL A 532 -43.35 11.56 -37.78
N LEU A 533 -43.03 11.86 -39.04
CA LEU A 533 -43.47 13.07 -39.74
C LEU A 533 -44.94 13.02 -40.21
N GLU A 534 -45.56 11.83 -40.23
CA GLU A 534 -46.96 11.61 -40.64
C GLU A 534 -47.93 11.57 -39.44
N THR A 535 -47.42 11.72 -38.21
CA THR A 535 -48.20 11.77 -36.96
C THR A 535 -49.05 13.05 -36.86
N GLU A 536 -50.21 12.98 -36.19
CA GLU A 536 -51.10 14.14 -35.95
C GLU A 536 -50.37 15.32 -35.27
N ILE A 537 -49.37 15.04 -34.43
CA ILE A 537 -48.52 16.05 -33.76
C ILE A 537 -47.67 16.83 -34.78
N ALA A 538 -47.10 16.15 -35.76
CA ALA A 538 -46.34 16.78 -36.83
C ALA A 538 -47.26 17.59 -37.77
N ALA A 539 -48.46 17.07 -38.07
CA ALA A 539 -49.45 17.76 -38.91
C ALA A 539 -49.98 19.04 -38.26
N THR A 540 -50.28 19.01 -36.95
CA THR A 540 -50.73 20.18 -36.18
C THR A 540 -49.61 21.23 -36.05
N PHE A 541 -48.36 20.80 -35.86
CA PHE A 541 -47.20 21.69 -35.88
C PHE A 541 -47.03 22.40 -37.24
N VAL A 542 -47.14 21.65 -38.34
CA VAL A 542 -47.02 22.21 -39.69
C VAL A 542 -48.13 23.22 -39.98
N ALA A 543 -49.36 22.94 -39.56
CA ALA A 543 -50.48 23.86 -39.69
C ALA A 543 -50.26 25.16 -38.88
N ARG A 544 -49.71 25.05 -37.66
CA ARG A 544 -49.36 26.19 -36.81
C ARG A 544 -48.25 27.05 -37.42
N VAL A 545 -47.21 26.43 -37.96
CA VAL A 545 -46.12 27.16 -38.63
C VAL A 545 -46.62 27.86 -39.88
N LYS A 546 -47.42 27.19 -40.73
CA LYS A 546 -47.97 27.78 -41.96
C LYS A 546 -48.95 28.94 -41.68
N ARG A 547 -49.76 28.88 -40.62
CA ARG A 547 -50.58 30.02 -40.15
C ARG A 547 -49.73 31.21 -39.74
N ARG A 548 -48.65 30.96 -38.99
CA ARG A 548 -47.74 32.01 -38.52
C ARG A 548 -46.97 32.69 -39.66
N THR A 549 -46.68 31.98 -40.75
CA THR A 549 -46.08 32.57 -41.95
C THR A 549 -47.07 33.41 -42.77
N GLN A 550 -48.37 33.11 -42.68
CA GLN A 550 -49.42 33.92 -43.33
C GLN A 550 -49.75 35.20 -42.56
N GLU A 551 -49.46 35.27 -41.26
CA GLU A 551 -49.76 36.42 -40.40
C GLU A 551 -48.66 37.49 -40.31
N VAL A 552 -47.55 37.38 -41.05
CA VAL A 552 -46.47 38.41 -40.99
C VAL A 552 -46.41 39.24 -42.27
N ALA A 553 -47.11 40.38 -42.26
CA ALA A 553 -46.56 41.71 -42.54
C ALA A 553 -47.65 42.81 -42.45
N ILE A 554 -47.97 43.29 -41.24
CA ILE A 554 -48.35 44.69 -41.04
C ILE A 554 -47.14 45.35 -40.35
N PRO A 555 -46.51 46.39 -40.91
CA PRO A 555 -45.43 47.10 -40.24
C PRO A 555 -45.97 47.79 -38.98
N ASP A 556 -45.37 47.49 -37.84
CA ASP A 556 -45.65 48.13 -36.56
C ASP A 556 -45.02 49.54 -36.53
N ALA A 557 -45.78 50.55 -36.12
CA ALA A 557 -45.42 51.97 -36.19
C ALA A 557 -44.36 52.41 -35.16
N HIS A 558 -43.73 51.48 -34.46
CA HIS A 558 -42.77 51.74 -33.38
C HIS A 558 -41.36 51.18 -33.61
N GLN A 559 -40.94 50.90 -34.85
CA GLN A 559 -39.53 50.68 -35.13
C GLN A 559 -38.73 52.00 -35.07
N PRO A 560 -37.76 52.15 -34.14
CA PRO A 560 -36.85 53.28 -34.17
C PRO A 560 -35.91 53.11 -35.36
N THR A 561 -35.91 54.10 -36.25
CA THR A 561 -34.92 54.27 -37.30
C THR A 561 -33.54 54.45 -36.67
N LEU A 562 -32.70 53.42 -36.72
CA LEU A 562 -31.28 53.55 -36.43
C LEU A 562 -30.63 54.36 -37.56
N GLY A 563 -30.51 55.67 -37.35
CA GLY A 563 -29.75 56.56 -38.20
C GLY A 563 -28.26 56.21 -38.15
N VAL A 564 -27.73 55.69 -39.25
CA VAL A 564 -26.30 55.47 -39.43
C VAL A 564 -25.65 56.82 -39.76
N SER A 565 -25.10 57.49 -38.76
CA SER A 565 -24.20 58.63 -38.97
C SER A 565 -22.82 58.09 -39.38
N GLY A 566 -22.48 58.25 -40.66
CA GLY A 566 -21.16 57.95 -41.19
C GLY A 566 -20.09 58.84 -40.55
N HIS A 567 -19.07 58.20 -39.97
CA HIS A 567 -17.78 58.84 -39.74
C HIS A 567 -16.80 58.30 -40.77
N SER A 568 -16.57 59.13 -41.79
CA SER A 568 -15.43 59.01 -42.69
C SER A 568 -14.16 59.37 -41.91
N ARG A 569 -13.19 58.47 -41.83
CA ARG A 569 -11.80 58.81 -41.51
C ARG A 569 -10.94 58.42 -42.71
N THR A 570 -10.38 59.46 -43.30
CA THR A 570 -9.18 59.48 -44.14
C THR A 570 -8.01 58.75 -43.51
#